data_AF-A0A1J5J215-F1
#
_entry.id   AF-A0A1J5J215-F1
#
_cell.length_a   1.000
_cell.length_b   1.000
_cell.length_c   1.000
_cell.angle_alpha   90.00
_cell.angle_beta   90.00
_cell.angle_gamma   90.00
#
_symmetry.space_group_name_H-M   'P 1'
#
loop_
_entity.id
_entity.type
_entity.pdbx_description
1 polymer ?
#
loop_
_entity_poly.entity_id
_entity_poly.type
_entity_poly.pdbx_seq_one_letter_code
_entity_poly.pdbx_strand_id
1 'polypeptide(L)' 'MALADKKSFYRFLKEAEVCELEGRKADVESLISIARSPKVIRDAKHLLSKIDEELAVRQEVALLEKK' A
#
# COMPACT_ATOMS: atom_id res chain seq x y z
N MET A 1 29.94 -17.00 -7.55
CA MET A 1 29.11 -16.36 -6.50
C MET A 1 28.10 -15.41 -7.14
N ALA A 2 26.92 -15.87 -7.56
CA ALA A 2 25.93 -15.01 -8.25
C ALA A 2 24.45 -15.42 -8.05
N LEU A 3 24.15 -16.22 -7.00
CA LEU A 3 22.80 -16.76 -6.77
C LEU A 3 22.15 -16.28 -5.46
N ALA A 4 22.87 -15.53 -4.62
CA ALA A 4 22.31 -14.97 -3.38
C ALA A 4 21.47 -13.69 -3.62
N ASP A 5 21.67 -12.98 -4.73
CA ASP A 5 21.10 -11.63 -4.91
C ASP A 5 19.67 -11.57 -5.43
N LYS A 6 19.21 -12.57 -6.19
CA LYS A 6 17.87 -12.49 -6.82
C LYS A 6 16.75 -12.49 -5.79
N LYS A 7 16.84 -13.33 -4.75
CA LYS A 7 15.82 -13.38 -3.68
C LYS A 7 15.79 -12.08 -2.86
N SER A 8 16.94 -11.45 -2.60
CA SER A 8 16.99 -10.13 -1.95
C SER A 8 16.39 -9.03 -2.82
N PHE A 9 16.67 -9.03 -4.12
CA PHE A 9 16.13 -8.03 -5.05
C PHE A 9 14.60 -8.06 -5.15
N TYR A 10 14.00 -9.26 -5.27
CA TYR A 10 12.54 -9.37 -5.30
C TYR A 10 11.88 -8.98 -3.98
N ARG A 11 12.55 -9.18 -2.84
CA ARG A 11 12.05 -8.71 -1.54
C ARG A 11 12.04 -7.19 -1.47
N PHE A 12 13.13 -6.55 -1.91
CA PHE A 12 13.23 -5.09 -1.98
C PHE A 12 12.12 -4.49 -2.85
N LEU A 13 11.86 -5.05 -4.03
CA LEU A 13 10.78 -4.57 -4.90
C LEU A 13 9.40 -4.67 -4.24
N LYS A 14 9.12 -5.77 -3.53
CA LYS A 14 7.84 -5.92 -2.79
C LYS A 14 7.71 -4.92 -1.65
N GLU A 15 8.78 -4.66 -0.92
CA GLU A 15 8.79 -3.65 0.15
C GLU A 15 8.58 -2.23 -0.40
N ALA A 16 9.17 -1.92 -1.56
CA ALA A 16 8.97 -0.65 -2.23
C ALA A 16 7.50 -0.43 -2.66
N GLU A 17 6.85 -1.47 -3.19
CA GLU A 17 5.42 -1.42 -3.57
C GLU A 17 4.50 -1.16 -2.37
N VAL A 18 4.78 -1.78 -1.22
CA VAL A 18 4.01 -1.54 0.02
C VAL A 18 4.21 -0.10 0.50
N CYS A 19 5.45 0.39 0.49
CA CYS A 19 5.77 1.77 0.88
C CYS A 19 5.06 2.80 -0.02
N GLU A 20 4.99 2.55 -1.33
CA GLU A 20 4.26 3.40 -2.26
C GLU A 20 2.74 3.42 -1.97
N LEU A 21 2.15 2.25 -1.65
CA LEU A 21 0.75 2.16 -1.25
C LEU A 21 0.46 2.88 0.07
N GLU A 22 1.37 2.78 1.06
CA GLU A 22 1.27 3.54 2.32
C GLU A 22 1.37 5.05 2.09
N GLY A 23 2.24 5.49 1.18
CA GLY A 23 2.30 6.90 0.77
C GLY A 23 0.98 7.38 0.16
N ARG A 24 0.43 6.62 -0.78
CA ARG A 24 -0.89 6.93 -1.39
C ARG A 24 -2.01 6.96 -0.36
N LYS A 25 -1.97 6.08 0.65
CA LYS A 25 -2.91 6.10 1.77
C LYS A 25 -2.86 7.44 2.52
N ALA A 26 -1.66 7.87 2.91
CA ALA A 26 -1.46 9.13 3.62
C ALA A 26 -1.95 10.36 2.81
N ASP A 27 -1.72 10.37 1.49
CA ASP A 27 -2.21 11.42 0.60
C ASP A 27 -3.74 11.49 0.57
N VAL A 28 -4.42 10.33 0.52
CA VAL A 28 -5.89 10.25 0.53
C VAL A 28 -6.46 10.65 1.88
N GLU A 29 -5.84 10.25 2.99
CA GLU A 29 -6.22 10.71 4.34
C GLU A 29 -6.10 12.24 4.47
N SER A 30 -5.00 12.80 3.95
CA SER A 30 -4.80 14.25 3.89
C SER A 30 -5.89 14.93 3.07
N LEU A 31 -6.22 14.41 1.87
CA LEU A 31 -7.31 14.90 1.04
C LEU A 31 -8.66 14.89 1.77
N ILE A 32 -8.97 13.83 2.52
CA ILE A 32 -10.20 13.74 3.33
C ILE A 32 -10.22 14.84 4.40
N SER A 33 -9.07 15.11 5.04
CA SER A 33 -8.97 16.11 6.11
C SER A 33 -9.20 17.55 5.64
N ILE A 34 -8.80 17.87 4.41
CA ILE A 34 -8.91 19.23 3.84
C ILE A 34 -10.16 19.42 2.96
N ALA A 35 -10.76 18.33 2.48
CA ALA A 35 -11.90 18.40 1.59
C ALA A 35 -13.14 18.98 2.30
N ARG A 36 -13.81 19.91 1.62
CA ARG A 36 -15.07 20.50 2.10
C ARG A 36 -16.31 19.93 1.41
N SER A 37 -16.13 19.28 0.25
CA SER A 37 -17.24 18.71 -0.53
C SER A 37 -17.59 17.31 -0.01
N PRO A 38 -18.84 17.05 0.40
CA PRO A 38 -19.26 15.74 0.89
C PRO A 38 -19.10 14.62 -0.15
N LYS A 39 -19.24 14.95 -1.44
CA LYS A 39 -19.01 14.01 -2.54
C LYS A 39 -17.54 13.60 -2.60
N VAL A 40 -16.63 14.58 -2.57
CA VAL A 40 -15.17 14.33 -2.58
C VAL A 40 -14.74 13.52 -1.36
N ILE A 41 -15.26 13.83 -0.17
CA ILE A 41 -14.98 13.07 1.05
C ILE A 41 -15.43 11.61 0.91
N ARG A 42 -16.63 11.37 0.34
CA ARG A 42 -17.16 10.02 0.13
C ARG A 42 -16.30 9.24 -0.86
N ASP A 43 -15.96 9.85 -1.98
CA ASP A 43 -15.15 9.22 -3.03
C ASP A 43 -13.74 8.92 -2.51
N ALA A 44 -13.14 9.84 -1.76
CA ALA A 44 -11.84 9.64 -1.11
C ALA A 44 -11.88 8.55 -0.03
N LYS A 45 -12.94 8.46 0.79
CA LYS A 45 -13.12 7.36 1.74
C LYS A 45 -13.24 6.00 1.04
N HIS A 46 -13.94 5.96 -0.10
CA HIS A 46 -14.03 4.73 -0.89
C HIS A 46 -12.68 4.34 -1.47
N LEU A 47 -11.89 5.30 -1.96
CA LEU A 47 -10.53 5.06 -2.41
C LEU A 47 -9.62 4.57 -1.28
N LEU A 48 -9.73 5.18 -0.09
CA LEU A 48 -8.98 4.78 1.11
C LEU A 48 -9.25 3.30 1.47
N SER A 49 -10.53 2.90 1.48
CA SER A 49 -10.92 1.49 1.72
C SER A 49 -10.26 0.52 0.75
N LYS A 50 -10.17 0.86 -0.53
CA LYS A 50 -9.50 0.00 -1.53
C LYS A 50 -8.00 -0.11 -1.29
N ILE A 51 -7.36 0.99 -0.90
CA ILE A 51 -5.94 1.00 -0.56
C ILE A 51 -5.69 0.14 0.69
N ASP A 52 -6.55 0.24 1.70
CA ASP A 52 -6.47 -0.60 2.91
C ASP A 52 -6.64 -2.08 2.60
N GLU A 53 -7.60 -2.44 1.75
CA GLU A 53 -7.78 -3.82 1.27
C GLU A 53 -6.54 -4.33 0.52
N GLU A 54 -5.97 -3.52 -0.38
CA GLU A 54 -4.77 -3.89 -1.13
C GLU A 54 -3.55 -4.06 -0.20
N LEU A 55 -3.36 -3.15 0.76
CA LEU A 55 -2.29 -3.24 1.77
C LEU A 55 -2.43 -4.52 2.61
N ALA A 56 -3.64 -4.85 3.06
CA ALA A 56 -3.90 -6.07 3.83
C ALA A 56 -3.53 -7.32 3.03
N VAL A 57 -3.92 -7.40 1.75
CA VAL A 57 -3.55 -8.51 0.87
C VAL A 57 -2.04 -8.61 0.69
N ARG A 58 -1.34 -7.49 0.47
CA ARG A 58 0.12 -7.46 0.30
C ARG A 58 0.86 -7.90 1.57
N GLN A 59 0.39 -7.49 2.73
CA GLN A 59 0.93 -7.90 4.03
C GLN A 59 0.67 -9.39 4.30
N GLU A 60 -0.52 -9.90 3.98
CA GLU A 60 -0.86 -11.32 4.12
C GLU A 60 0.04 -12.20 3.24
N VAL A 61 0.23 -11.83 1.97
CA VAL A 61 1.16 -12.53 1.06
C VAL A 61 2.58 -12.53 1.64
N ALA A 62 3.06 -11.40 2.17
CA ALA A 62 4.38 -11.32 2.79
C ALA A 62 4.53 -12.19 4.05
N LEU A 63 3.45 -12.40 4.82
CA LEU A 63 3.43 -13.31 5.97
C LEU A 63 3.47 -14.78 5.53
N LEU A 64 2.74 -15.13 4.47
CA LEU A 64 2.73 -16.48 3.91
C LEU A 64 4.08 -16.89 3.33
N GLU A 65 4.83 -15.95 2.74
CA GLU A 65 6.19 -16.22 2.20
C GLU A 65 7.27 -16.44 3.28
N LYS A 66 6.95 -16.18 4.56
CA LYS A 66 7.87 -16.39 5.70
C LYS A 66 7.66 -17.73 6.42
N LYS A 67 6.61 -18.49 6.10
CA LYS A 67 6.35 -19.86 6.60
C LYS A 67 6.97 -20.90 5.68
#